data_AF-A0A8X6X547-F1
#
_entry.id   AF-A0A8X6X547-F1
#
_cell.length_a   1.000
_cell.length_b   1.000
_cell.length_c   1.000
_cell.angle_alpha   90.00
_cell.angle_beta   90.00
_cell.angle_gamma   90.00
#
_symmetry.space_group_name_H-M   'P 1'
#
loop_
_entity.id
_entity.type
_entity.pdbx_description
1 polymer ?
#
loop_
_entity_poly.entity_id
_entity_poly.type
_entity_poly.pdbx_seq_one_letter_code
_entity_poly.pdbx_strand_id
1 'polypeptide(L)'
;MAQKLFTKNEGVKIKKNAPIYYLDETWVNEGHSENRVWQDSTIKKAVMKKASSSNLTVGLTAPKGKGRSLIITHIGSKEGLVRDAADIFTGKKSGDYHEEMDGNHFEKWFETVMPKLKHQSIIVMDNAPYHSVKKEKIPTSSWKKMQFKSGCQKRK
;
A
#
# COMPACT_ATOMS: atom_id res chain seq x y z
N MET A 1 -1.10 -3.76 27.37
CA MET A 1 -0.29 -2.52 27.27
C MET A 1 -0.17 -2.01 25.82
N ALA A 2 -1.25 -2.02 25.03
CA ALA A 2 -1.24 -1.47 23.66
C ALA A 2 -2.67 -1.08 23.25
N GLN A 3 -3.23 -0.03 23.88
CA GLN A 3 -4.62 0.36 23.64
C GLN A 3 -4.79 1.85 23.32
N LYS A 4 -3.76 2.51 22.78
CA LYS A 4 -3.82 3.96 22.56
C LYS A 4 -3.01 4.43 21.36
N LEU A 5 -3.18 3.81 20.20
CA LEU A 5 -2.42 4.20 19.00
C LEU A 5 -3.20 5.00 17.96
N PHE A 6 -4.53 5.06 17.98
CA PHE A 6 -5.26 5.91 17.02
C PHE A 6 -6.52 6.52 17.63
N THR A 7 -6.40 7.70 18.25
CA THR A 7 -7.55 8.53 18.65
C THR A 7 -7.79 9.62 17.61
N LYS A 8 -8.98 9.64 17.03
CA LYS A 8 -9.53 10.82 16.33
C LYS A 8 -9.45 12.03 17.26
N ASN A 9 -9.12 13.18 16.66
CA ASN A 9 -8.84 14.48 17.27
C ASN A 9 -9.86 14.93 18.34
N GLU A 10 -9.71 14.47 19.58
CA GLU A 10 -10.30 15.11 20.74
C GLU A 10 -9.20 15.30 21.80
N GLY A 11 -8.66 16.52 21.87
CA GLY A 11 -7.79 16.97 22.97
C GLY A 11 -6.27 16.79 22.81
N VAL A 12 -5.76 16.34 21.67
CA VAL A 12 -4.30 16.24 21.45
C VAL A 12 -3.69 17.64 21.29
N LYS A 13 -2.99 18.12 22.32
CA LYS A 13 -2.18 19.35 22.23
C LYS A 13 -0.97 19.07 21.34
N ILE A 14 -1.06 19.43 20.06
CA ILE A 14 0.06 19.36 19.14
C ILE A 14 1.13 20.35 19.59
N LYS A 15 2.34 19.87 19.88
CA LYS A 15 3.48 20.76 20.17
C LYS A 15 3.82 21.58 18.93
N LYS A 16 4.05 22.88 19.12
CA LYS A 16 4.71 23.73 18.11
C LYS A 16 6.02 23.06 17.70
N ASN A 17 6.23 22.84 16.40
CA ASN A 17 7.38 22.16 15.80
C ASN A 17 7.54 20.65 16.09
N ALA A 18 6.45 19.92 16.34
CA ALA A 18 6.53 18.46 16.33
C ALA A 18 7.05 17.93 14.97
N PRO A 19 7.93 16.92 14.94
CA PRO A 19 8.36 16.29 13.70
C PRO A 19 7.16 15.69 12.96
N ILE A 20 7.01 16.01 11.67
CA ILE A 20 5.91 15.51 10.83
C ILE A 20 6.48 14.47 9.87
N TYR A 21 5.83 13.31 9.85
CA TYR A 21 6.08 12.25 8.89
C TYR A 21 4.86 12.05 8.01
N TYR A 22 5.10 11.77 6.75
CA TYR A 22 4.12 11.46 5.72
C TYR A 22 4.32 10.02 5.29
N LEU A 23 3.22 9.30 5.23
CA LEU A 23 3.15 7.92 4.83
C LEU A 23 2.20 7.82 3.66
N ASP A 24 2.61 7.04 2.65
CA ASP A 24 1.77 6.76 1.49
C ASP A 24 2.16 5.42 0.87
N GLU A 25 1.26 4.90 0.05
CA GLU A 25 1.46 3.71 -0.76
C GLU A 25 1.47 4.02 -2.24
N THR A 26 2.35 3.33 -2.96
CA THR A 26 2.37 3.39 -4.42
C THR A 26 2.52 2.00 -5.02
N TRP A 27 2.19 1.88 -6.30
CA TRP A 27 2.28 0.63 -7.03
C TRP A 27 3.01 0.80 -8.35
N VAL A 28 3.79 -0.22 -8.70
CA VAL A 28 4.47 -0.34 -9.99
C VAL A 28 4.07 -1.65 -10.63
N ASN A 29 3.51 -1.59 -11.84
CA ASN A 29 3.09 -2.79 -12.56
C ASN A 29 4.25 -3.42 -13.33
N GLU A 30 4.28 -4.74 -13.40
CA GLU A 30 5.13 -5.50 -14.31
C GLU A 30 4.79 -5.10 -15.75
N GLY A 31 5.81 -4.67 -16.49
CA GLY A 31 5.63 -4.05 -17.80
C GLY A 31 5.31 -2.54 -17.74
N HIS A 32 5.65 -1.83 -16.66
CA HIS A 32 5.64 -0.37 -16.71
C HIS A 32 6.55 0.10 -17.84
N SER A 33 5.98 0.77 -18.83
CA SER A 33 6.66 1.23 -20.04
C SER A 33 6.07 2.55 -20.50
N GLU A 34 6.85 3.31 -21.25
CA GLU A 34 6.42 4.58 -21.80
C GLU A 34 5.28 4.40 -22.80
N ASN A 35 4.25 5.23 -22.70
CA ASN A 35 3.12 5.23 -23.63
C ASN A 35 3.55 5.54 -25.08
N ARG A 36 4.69 6.21 -25.24
CA ARG A 36 5.27 6.56 -26.53
C ARG A 36 6.70 6.08 -26.57
N VAL A 37 6.97 5.16 -27.48
CA VAL A 37 8.31 4.70 -27.80
C VAL A 37 8.52 4.87 -29.30
N TRP A 38 9.75 5.24 -29.69
CA TRP A 38 10.11 5.27 -31.10
C TRP A 38 10.04 3.85 -31.66
N GLN A 39 9.21 3.67 -32.68
CA GLN A 39 9.10 2.41 -33.42
C GLN A 39 9.59 2.63 -34.85
N ASP A 40 10.45 1.73 -35.31
CA ASP A 40 10.90 1.72 -36.69
C ASP A 40 9.74 1.31 -37.61
N SER A 41 9.32 2.24 -38.47
CA SER A 41 8.20 2.05 -39.41
C SER A 41 8.56 1.13 -40.59
N THR A 42 9.84 0.84 -40.80
CA THR A 42 10.31 -0.02 -41.89
C THR A 42 10.20 -1.52 -41.56
N ILE A 43 10.12 -1.87 -40.28
CA ILE A 43 10.06 -3.26 -39.82
C ILE A 43 8.62 -3.79 -39.94
N LYS A 44 8.41 -4.74 -40.85
CA LYS A 44 7.11 -5.41 -41.03
C LYS A 44 6.81 -6.37 -39.88
N LYS A 45 5.53 -6.53 -39.53
CA LYS A 45 5.04 -7.50 -38.50
C LYS A 45 5.59 -8.92 -38.70
N ALA A 46 5.72 -9.39 -39.93
CA ALA A 46 6.25 -10.71 -40.25
C ALA A 46 7.72 -10.87 -39.82
N VAL A 47 8.52 -9.81 -39.98
CA VAL A 47 9.92 -9.77 -39.54
C VAL A 47 10.00 -9.76 -38.02
N MET A 48 9.14 -8.99 -37.35
CA MET A 48 9.06 -9.00 -35.87
C MET A 48 8.74 -10.40 -35.33
N LYS A 49 7.79 -11.10 -35.94
CA LYS A 49 7.39 -12.46 -35.53
C LYS A 49 8.54 -13.45 -35.71
N LYS A 50 9.25 -13.39 -36.84
CA LYS A 50 10.41 -14.24 -37.12
C LYS A 50 11.58 -13.97 -36.17
N ALA A 51 11.87 -12.69 -35.91
CA ALA A 51 12.91 -12.26 -34.98
C ALA A 51 12.61 -12.75 -33.55
N SER A 52 11.36 -12.59 -33.08
CA SER A 52 10.95 -13.09 -31.76
C SER A 52 11.09 -14.60 -31.63
N SER A 53 10.78 -15.37 -32.68
CA SER A 53 10.98 -16.84 -32.71
C SER A 53 12.45 -17.25 -32.72
N SER A 54 13.36 -16.35 -33.09
CA SER A 54 14.81 -16.57 -33.09
C SER A 54 15.53 -15.83 -31.95
N ASN A 55 14.81 -15.44 -30.88
CA ASN A 55 15.34 -14.70 -29.74
C ASN A 55 16.02 -13.35 -30.08
N LEU A 56 15.66 -12.74 -31.21
CA LEU A 56 16.10 -11.41 -31.62
C LEU A 56 15.04 -10.36 -31.26
N THR A 57 15.49 -9.20 -30.83
CA THR A 57 14.64 -8.02 -30.54
C THR A 57 14.70 -7.04 -31.70
N VAL A 58 13.55 -6.48 -32.05
CA VAL A 58 13.37 -5.48 -33.12
C VAL A 58 12.82 -4.15 -32.55
N GLY A 59 13.07 -3.92 -31.25
CA GLY A 59 12.59 -2.76 -30.50
C GLY A 59 11.79 -3.14 -29.25
N LEU A 60 11.34 -2.11 -28.52
CA LEU A 60 10.50 -2.28 -27.33
C LEU A 60 9.11 -2.76 -27.71
N THR A 61 8.80 -4.02 -27.39
CA THR A 61 7.43 -4.53 -27.43
C THR A 61 6.64 -4.04 -26.23
N ALA A 62 5.48 -3.44 -26.46
CA ALA A 62 4.55 -3.11 -25.38
C ALA A 62 4.22 -4.40 -24.60
N PRO A 63 4.29 -4.37 -23.26
CA PRO A 63 3.99 -5.52 -22.44
C PRO A 63 2.53 -5.93 -22.60
N LYS A 64 2.29 -7.25 -22.65
CA LYS A 64 0.96 -7.81 -22.86
C LYS A 64 0.25 -7.99 -21.51
N GLY A 65 -0.70 -7.10 -21.23
CA GLY A 65 -1.60 -7.18 -20.08
C GLY A 65 -1.10 -6.48 -18.82
N LYS A 66 -1.98 -6.36 -17.81
CA LYS A 66 -1.59 -5.96 -16.45
C LYS A 66 -0.87 -7.16 -15.82
N GLY A 67 0.46 -7.10 -15.74
CA GLY A 67 1.26 -8.10 -15.05
C GLY A 67 1.10 -8.02 -13.53
N ARG A 68 2.02 -8.61 -12.77
CA ARG A 68 2.01 -8.48 -11.30
C ARG A 68 2.28 -7.03 -10.88
N SER A 69 1.63 -6.59 -9.81
CA SER A 69 1.90 -5.29 -9.19
C SER A 69 2.95 -5.45 -8.10
N LEU A 70 3.87 -4.49 -7.99
CA LEU A 70 4.76 -4.31 -6.86
C LEU A 70 4.19 -3.16 -6.02
N ILE A 71 3.81 -3.44 -4.79
CA ILE A 71 3.31 -2.46 -3.83
C ILE A 71 4.49 -1.98 -3.00
N ILE A 72 4.59 -0.68 -2.83
CA ILE A 72 5.63 0.00 -2.06
C ILE A 72 4.93 0.87 -1.02
N THR A 73 5.17 0.58 0.25
CA THR A 73 4.75 1.42 1.38
C THR A 73 5.99 2.05 1.99
N HIS A 74 5.96 3.36 2.22
CA HIS A 74 7.08 4.05 2.84
C HIS A 74 6.64 5.25 3.68
N ILE A 75 7.46 5.61 4.66
CA ILE A 75 7.32 6.83 5.47
C ILE A 75 8.53 7.77 5.30
N GLY A 76 8.28 9.08 5.26
CA GLY A 76 9.32 10.11 5.16
C GLY A 76 8.95 11.40 5.88
N SER A 77 9.92 12.27 6.10
CA SER A 77 9.72 13.61 6.64
C SER A 77 10.36 14.65 5.70
N LYS A 78 10.38 15.92 6.13
CA LYS A 78 11.15 16.97 5.46
C LYS A 78 12.66 16.67 5.36
N GLU A 79 13.17 15.77 6.20
CA GLU A 79 14.58 15.33 6.17
C GLU A 79 14.83 14.16 5.20
N GLY A 80 13.78 13.63 4.56
CA GLY A 80 13.86 12.53 3.62
C GLY A 80 13.16 11.26 4.11
N LEU A 81 13.39 10.17 3.39
CA LEU A 81 12.83 8.86 3.68
C LEU A 81 13.49 8.23 4.92
N VAL A 82 12.69 7.57 5.77
CA VAL A 82 13.22 6.86 6.95
C VAL A 82 13.98 5.63 6.49
N ARG A 83 15.27 5.52 6.88
CA ARG A 83 16.11 4.39 6.48
C ARG A 83 15.50 3.06 6.96
N ASP A 84 15.58 2.05 6.10
CA ASP A 84 15.12 0.69 6.37
C ASP A 84 13.61 0.60 6.71
N ALA A 85 12.81 1.59 6.29
CA ALA A 85 11.36 1.62 6.52
C ALA A 85 10.54 1.29 5.27
N ALA A 86 11.18 1.06 4.13
CA ALA A 86 10.52 0.61 2.91
C ALA A 86 9.94 -0.79 3.11
N ASP A 87 8.66 -0.96 2.79
CA ASP A 87 8.03 -2.27 2.65
C ASP A 87 7.62 -2.47 1.20
N ILE A 88 8.12 -3.55 0.60
CA ILE A 88 8.02 -3.82 -0.82
C ILE A 88 7.59 -5.27 -0.99
N PHE A 89 6.41 -5.49 -1.56
CA PHE A 89 5.88 -6.81 -1.79
C PHE A 89 5.08 -6.88 -3.09
N THR A 90 4.87 -8.08 -3.61
CA THR A 90 4.11 -8.29 -4.85
C THR A 90 2.64 -8.53 -4.53
N GLY A 91 1.76 -7.83 -5.24
CA GLY A 91 0.32 -8.05 -5.26
C GLY A 91 -0.09 -9.44 -5.75
N LYS A 92 -1.26 -9.91 -5.31
CA LYS A 92 -1.85 -11.19 -5.75
C LYS A 92 -2.63 -10.93 -7.03
N LYS A 93 -2.64 -11.87 -7.99
CA LYS A 93 -3.29 -11.75 -9.32
C LYS A 93 -4.84 -11.53 -9.33
N SER A 94 -5.46 -10.99 -8.28
CA SER A 94 -6.84 -10.52 -8.26
C SER A 94 -6.85 -9.10 -8.84
N GLY A 95 -7.74 -8.82 -9.80
CA GLY A 95 -7.80 -7.53 -10.49
C GLY A 95 -8.20 -6.33 -9.61
N ASP A 96 -8.45 -6.52 -8.32
CA ASP A 96 -8.78 -5.48 -7.34
C ASP A 96 -7.61 -5.26 -6.36
N TYR A 97 -6.95 -4.10 -6.51
CA TYR A 97 -5.82 -3.65 -5.71
C TYR A 97 -6.17 -3.49 -4.23
N HIS A 98 -7.42 -3.17 -3.89
CA HIS A 98 -7.83 -2.97 -2.50
C HIS A 98 -7.85 -4.28 -1.68
N GLU A 99 -7.76 -5.44 -2.32
CA GLU A 99 -7.63 -6.73 -1.65
C GLU A 99 -6.17 -7.11 -1.35
N GLU A 100 -5.19 -6.39 -1.93
CA GLU A 100 -3.78 -6.76 -1.82
C GLU A 100 -3.11 -6.24 -0.54
N MET A 101 -3.55 -5.07 -0.04
CA MET A 101 -3.06 -4.49 1.21
C MET A 101 -3.97 -4.83 2.38
N ASP A 102 -3.43 -5.58 3.33
CA ASP A 102 -4.12 -6.09 4.52
C ASP A 102 -3.72 -5.26 5.76
N GLY A 103 -4.69 -4.93 6.61
CA GLY A 103 -4.41 -4.11 7.80
C GLY A 103 -3.51 -4.79 8.84
N ASN A 104 -3.46 -6.12 8.92
CA ASN A 104 -2.48 -6.84 9.73
C ASN A 104 -1.07 -6.71 9.17
N HIS A 105 -0.93 -6.75 7.83
CA HIS A 105 0.35 -6.51 7.15
C HIS A 105 0.83 -5.09 7.43
N PHE A 106 -0.05 -4.10 7.26
CA PHE A 106 0.22 -2.71 7.61
C PHE A 106 0.61 -2.55 9.08
N GLU A 107 -0.14 -3.13 10.02
CA GLU A 107 0.16 -3.07 11.46
C GLU A 107 1.54 -3.63 11.78
N LYS A 108 1.86 -4.82 11.27
CA LYS A 108 3.19 -5.45 11.45
C LYS A 108 4.31 -4.59 10.91
N TRP A 109 4.16 -4.06 9.70
CA TRP A 109 5.16 -3.15 9.14
C TRP A 109 5.29 -1.88 9.99
N PHE A 110 4.17 -1.28 10.39
CA PHE A 110 4.15 -0.04 11.16
C PHE A 110 4.82 -0.21 12.53
N GLU A 111 4.66 -1.37 13.19
CA GLU A 111 5.40 -1.72 14.41
C GLU A 111 6.92 -1.69 14.24
N THR A 112 7.44 -2.05 13.05
CA THR A 112 8.89 -1.97 12.76
C THR A 112 9.38 -0.55 12.50
N VAL A 113 8.46 0.35 12.12
CA VAL A 113 8.75 1.74 11.80
C VAL A 113 8.66 2.64 13.03
N MET A 114 7.73 2.36 13.95
CA MET A 114 7.53 3.14 15.17
C MET A 114 8.83 3.47 15.95
N PRO A 115 9.76 2.52 16.18
CA PRO A 115 10.99 2.80 16.92
C PRO A 115 11.97 3.72 16.17
N LYS A 116 11.81 3.88 14.84
CA LYS A 116 12.68 4.69 13.98
C LYS A 116 12.24 6.15 13.92
N LEU A 117 11.03 6.48 14.38
CA LEU A 117 10.51 7.83 14.34
C LEU A 117 10.93 8.63 15.57
N LYS A 118 11.06 9.96 15.39
CA LYS A 118 11.33 10.87 16.51
C LYS A 118 10.17 10.82 17.50
N HIS A 119 10.49 10.98 18.79
CA HIS A 119 9.51 11.02 19.86
C HIS A 119 8.51 12.18 19.66
N GLN A 120 7.24 11.97 20.03
CA GLN A 120 6.16 12.96 19.87
C GLN A 120 6.00 13.48 18.44
N SER A 121 6.19 12.61 17.45
CA SER A 121 5.97 12.91 16.05
C SER A 121 4.48 12.85 15.67
N ILE A 122 4.14 13.55 14.59
CA ILE A 122 2.84 13.49 13.92
C ILE A 122 3.02 12.64 12.67
N ILE A 123 2.08 11.72 12.44
CA ILE A 123 2.05 10.90 11.24
C ILE A 123 0.82 11.27 10.45
N VAL A 124 1.04 11.66 9.21
CA VAL A 124 0.00 12.00 8.23
C VAL A 124 -0.10 10.83 7.26
N MET A 125 -1.29 10.30 7.13
CA MET A 125 -1.66 9.23 6.20
C MET A 125 -3.07 9.53 5.68
N ASP A 126 -3.46 8.91 4.57
CA ASP A 126 -4.81 9.01 4.07
C ASP A 126 -5.81 8.24 4.97
N ASN A 127 -7.08 8.18 4.57
CA ASN A 127 -8.11 7.47 5.33
C ASN A 127 -8.51 6.16 4.64
N ALA A 128 -7.52 5.34 4.26
CA ALA A 128 -7.79 4.00 3.75
C ALA A 128 -8.35 3.07 4.86
N PRO A 129 -9.30 2.17 4.54
CA PRO A 129 -9.91 1.28 5.53
C PRO A 129 -8.92 0.41 6.32
N TYR A 130 -7.81 0.01 5.70
CA TYR A 130 -6.77 -0.82 6.32
C TYR A 130 -5.88 -0.07 7.32
N HIS A 131 -5.85 1.27 7.32
CA HIS A 131 -5.14 2.06 8.33
C HIS A 131 -5.87 2.09 9.68
N SER A 132 -7.17 1.82 9.69
CA SER A 132 -8.04 1.94 10.87
C SER A 132 -8.70 0.61 11.23
N VAL A 133 -7.93 -0.48 11.24
CA VAL A 133 -8.45 -1.80 11.64
C VAL A 133 -8.81 -1.79 13.12
N LYS A 134 -10.04 -2.19 13.42
CA LYS A 134 -10.54 -2.33 14.78
C LYS A 134 -10.16 -3.72 15.30
N LYS A 135 -9.50 -3.75 16.46
CA LYS A 135 -9.18 -5.01 17.17
C LYS A 135 -10.42 -5.86 17.46
N GLU A 136 -11.56 -5.20 17.72
CA GLU A 136 -12.83 -5.87 17.94
C GLU A 136 -13.87 -5.40 16.93
N LYS A 137 -14.68 -6.34 16.46
CA LYS A 137 -15.82 -6.01 15.59
C LYS A 137 -16.89 -5.31 16.43
N ILE A 138 -17.06 -4.02 16.15
CA ILE A 138 -18.09 -3.21 16.80
C ILE A 138 -19.44 -3.56 16.17
N PRO A 139 -20.52 -3.69 16.97
CA PRO A 139 -21.85 -3.89 16.43
C PRO A 139 -22.23 -2.77 15.47
N THR A 140 -22.77 -3.14 14.31
CA THR A 140 -23.37 -2.21 13.35
C THR A 140 -24.87 -2.42 13.29
N SER A 141 -25.62 -1.45 12.74
CA SER A 141 -27.07 -1.55 12.56
C SER A 141 -27.50 -2.76 11.71
N SER A 142 -26.59 -3.30 10.89
CA SER A 142 -26.78 -4.52 10.10
C SER A 142 -26.57 -5.84 10.85
N TRP A 143 -26.16 -5.83 12.13
CA TRP A 143 -25.97 -7.05 12.90
C TRP A 143 -27.31 -7.73 13.22
N LYS A 144 -27.35 -9.06 13.09
CA LYS A 144 -28.49 -9.85 13.57
C LYS A 144 -28.52 -9.85 15.11
N LYS A 145 -29.72 -9.90 15.70
CA LYS A 145 -29.92 -9.89 17.17
C LYS A 145 -29.05 -10.90 17.93
N MET A 146 -28.80 -12.08 17.35
CA MET A 146 -27.91 -13.09 17.94
C MET A 146 -26.43 -12.67 17.95
N GLN A 147 -25.93 -12.04 16.89
CA GLN A 147 -24.56 -11.53 16.81
C GLN A 147 -24.33 -10.39 17.81
N PHE A 148 -25.34 -9.55 18.03
CA PHE A 148 -25.29 -8.50 19.03
C PHE A 148 -25.16 -9.04 20.45
N LYS A 149 -26.00 -10.03 20.81
CA LYS A 149 -25.97 -10.67 22.14
C LYS A 149 -24.62 -11.33 22.42
N SER A 150 -24.12 -12.14 21.48
CA SER A 150 -22.82 -12.80 21.64
C SER A 150 -21.66 -11.81 21.71
N GLY A 151 -21.73 -10.71 20.96
CA GLY A 151 -20.77 -9.60 21.05
C GLY A 151 -20.77 -8.92 22.41
N CYS A 152 -21.94 -8.68 23.03
CA CYS A 152 -22.01 -8.12 24.39
C CYS A 152 -21.50 -9.07 25.47
N GLN A 153 -21.72 -10.38 25.33
CA GLN A 153 -21.24 -11.37 26.30
C GLN A 153 -19.72 -11.57 26.28
N LYS A 154 -19.06 -11.38 25.12
CA LYS A 154 -17.60 -11.45 24.99
C LYS A 154 -16.85 -10.23 25.54
N ARG A 155 -17.56 -9.13 25.83
CA ARG A 155 -17.01 -7.86 26.32
C ARG A 155 -17.17 -7.66 27.84
N LYS A 156 -17.60 -8.70 28.56
CA LYS A 156 -17.58 -8.76 30.02
C LYS A 156 -16.27 -9.38 30.49
#